data_AF-A0A445K6R2-F1
#
_entry.id   AF-A0A445K6R2-F1
#
_cell.length_a   1.000
_cell.length_b   1.000
_cell.length_c   1.000
_cell.angle_alpha   90.00
_cell.angle_beta   90.00
_cell.angle_gamma   90.00
#
_symmetry.space_group_name_H-M   'P 1'
#
loop_
_entity.id
_entity.type
_entity.pdbx_description
1 polymer ?
#
loop_
_entity_poly.entity_id
_entity_poly.type
_entity_poly.pdbx_seq_one_letter_code
_entity_poly.pdbx_strand_id
1 'polypeptide(L)'
;MKISGPLPHVRGNVNYIQFMKSSKFCIHARGHEVNSPRVVEAIFHECIPVIISDNFIPPFFEILNWESFAVFVTEEEIPNLRNILLSISEERYLEMHKRVKKVQEHFPWHAEPVKDDLSHMLLHSIWYNRLFHISQT
;
A
#
# COMPACT_ATOMS: atom_id res chain seq x y z
N MET A 1 -3.89 -8.89 18.74
CA MET A 1 -3.90 -7.42 18.56
C MET A 1 -3.09 -6.80 19.68
N LYS A 2 -2.00 -6.11 19.36
CA LYS A 2 -1.17 -5.43 20.37
C LYS A 2 -1.68 -4.00 20.50
N ILE A 3 -2.17 -3.62 21.68
CA ILE A 3 -2.57 -2.24 21.98
C ILE A 3 -1.47 -1.65 22.85
N SER A 4 -0.78 -0.62 22.35
CA SER A 4 0.17 0.16 23.13
C SER A 4 -0.48 1.46 23.61
N GLY A 5 -0.12 1.91 24.80
CA GLY A 5 -0.43 3.27 25.27
C GLY A 5 0.34 4.35 24.50
N PRO A 6 0.31 5.61 24.98
CA PRO A 6 1.08 6.70 24.39
C PRO A 6 2.55 6.32 24.22
N LEU A 7 3.06 6.47 23.00
CA LEU A 7 4.45 6.14 22.70
C LEU A 7 5.37 7.28 23.15
N PRO A 8 6.54 6.97 23.77
CA PRO A 8 7.50 8.01 24.11
C PRO A 8 8.00 8.68 22.83
N HIS A 9 8.19 10.00 22.89
CA HIS A 9 8.78 10.73 21.78
C HIS A 9 10.26 10.36 21.65
N VAL A 10 10.64 9.82 20.50
CA VAL A 10 12.01 9.45 20.17
C VAL A 10 12.44 10.14 18.88
N ARG A 11 13.69 10.58 18.82
CA ARG A 11 14.24 11.27 17.66
C ARG A 11 14.11 10.39 16.41
N GLY A 12 13.63 10.96 15.31
CA GLY A 12 13.55 10.26 14.02
C GLY A 12 12.43 9.23 13.90
N ASN A 13 11.38 9.30 14.74
CA ASN A 13 10.20 8.42 14.65
C ASN A 13 10.52 6.91 14.68
N VAL A 14 11.61 6.52 15.34
CA VAL A 14 12.07 5.11 15.41
C VAL A 14 10.97 4.18 15.91
N ASN A 15 10.17 4.63 16.89
CA ASN A 15 9.03 3.86 17.38
C ASN A 15 8.02 3.58 16.25
N TYR A 16 7.61 4.60 15.49
CA TYR A 16 6.64 4.45 14.39
C TYR A 16 7.13 3.44 13.34
N ILE A 17 8.38 3.59 12.89
CA ILE A 17 9.02 2.69 11.92
C ILE A 17 9.03 1.25 12.44
N GLN A 18 9.41 1.07 13.71
CA GLN A 18 9.46 -0.25 14.33
C GLN A 18 8.06 -0.89 14.42
N PHE A 19 7.04 -0.11 14.76
CA PHE A 19 5.67 -0.60 14.80
C PHE A 19 5.18 -1.01 13.42
N MET A 20 5.42 -0.23 12.37
CA MET A 20 5.06 -0.60 11.01
C MET A 20 5.74 -1.90 10.57
N LYS A 21 7.07 -2.02 10.76
CA LYS A 21 7.82 -3.24 10.42
C LYS A 21 7.37 -4.48 11.19
N SER A 22 6.82 -4.31 12.39
CA SER A 22 6.31 -5.41 13.22
C SER A 22 4.83 -5.72 13.00
N SER A 23 4.13 -4.91 12.20
CA SER A 23 2.70 -5.04 11.95
C SER A 23 2.44 -5.87 10.70
N LYS A 24 1.48 -6.80 10.76
CA LYS A 24 1.05 -7.58 9.59
C LYS A 24 0.30 -6.71 8.58
N PHE A 25 -0.59 -5.85 9.08
CA PHE A 25 -1.54 -5.08 8.30
C PHE A 25 -1.49 -3.61 8.72
N CYS A 26 -1.45 -2.70 7.74
CA CYS A 26 -1.43 -1.26 7.95
C CYS A 26 -2.69 -0.62 7.36
N ILE A 27 -3.53 -0.07 8.25
CA ILE A 27 -4.83 0.49 7.87
C ILE A 27 -4.65 1.83 7.16
N HIS A 28 -5.26 1.93 5.99
CA HIS A 28 -5.35 3.13 5.18
C HIS A 28 -6.82 3.47 4.95
N ALA A 29 -7.41 4.20 5.90
CA ALA A 29 -8.73 4.80 5.70
C ALA A 29 -8.65 6.06 4.85
N ARG A 30 -9.65 6.23 3.97
CA ARG A 30 -9.84 7.46 3.18
C ARG A 30 -9.84 8.67 4.11
N GLY A 31 -8.97 9.63 3.81
CA GLY A 31 -8.92 10.91 4.51
C GLY A 31 -9.76 11.97 3.79
N HIS A 32 -9.74 13.20 4.33
CA HIS A 32 -10.28 14.37 3.66
C HIS A 32 -9.40 14.80 2.46
N GLU A 33 -8.08 14.60 2.59
CA GLU A 33 -7.11 14.89 1.53
C GLU A 33 -6.91 13.67 0.64
N VAL A 34 -6.80 13.90 -0.67
CA VAL A 34 -6.57 12.87 -1.68
C VAL A 34 -5.15 12.29 -1.62
N ASN A 35 -4.21 13.02 -1.04
CA ASN A 35 -2.81 12.63 -0.97
C ASN A 35 -2.48 12.14 0.43
N SER A 36 -2.02 10.90 0.54
CA SER A 36 -1.47 10.40 1.79
C SER A 36 -0.27 9.50 1.53
N PRO A 37 0.86 9.71 2.24
CA PRO A 37 2.01 8.83 2.10
C PRO A 37 1.78 7.45 2.70
N ARG A 38 0.70 7.26 3.50
CA ARG A 38 0.44 6.04 4.30
C ARG A 38 0.52 4.74 3.51
N VAL A 39 -0.02 4.70 2.29
CA VAL A 39 0.03 3.48 1.46
C VAL A 39 1.45 3.17 1.02
N VAL A 40 2.18 4.19 0.58
CA VAL A 40 3.57 4.07 0.14
C VAL A 40 4.48 3.75 1.33
N GLU A 41 4.26 4.36 2.49
CA GLU A 41 4.95 4.04 3.74
C GLU A 41 4.73 2.59 4.16
N ALA A 42 3.51 2.07 4.05
CA ALA A 42 3.21 0.67 4.36
C ALA A 42 4.01 -0.28 3.45
N ILE A 43 4.05 0.00 2.14
CA ILE A 43 4.86 -0.75 1.17
C ILE A 43 6.35 -0.69 1.54
N PHE A 44 6.88 0.50 1.84
CA PHE A 44 8.29 0.67 2.24
C PHE A 44 8.66 -0.09 3.51
N HIS A 45 7.70 -0.36 4.39
CA HIS A 45 7.94 -1.06 5.65
C HIS A 45 7.41 -2.50 5.63
N GLU A 46 7.14 -3.04 4.44
CA GLU A 46 6.69 -4.43 4.22
C GLU A 46 5.38 -4.77 4.97
N CYS A 47 4.59 -3.76 5.31
CA CYS A 47 3.30 -3.90 5.99
C CYS A 47 2.18 -3.96 4.95
N ILE A 48 1.34 -5.01 4.99
CA ILE A 48 0.29 -5.20 3.98
C ILE A 48 -0.73 -4.05 4.06
N PRO A 49 -0.92 -3.27 2.98
CA PRO A 49 -1.88 -2.18 2.98
C PRO A 49 -3.31 -2.71 3.11
N VAL A 50 -4.09 -2.14 4.03
CA VAL A 50 -5.53 -2.37 4.16
C VAL A 50 -6.24 -1.09 3.77
N ILE A 51 -6.75 -1.04 2.55
CA ILE A 51 -7.37 0.14 1.95
C ILE A 51 -8.85 0.12 2.32
N ILE A 52 -9.28 1.11 3.10
CA ILE A 52 -10.68 1.31 3.49
C ILE A 52 -11.22 2.53 2.74
N SER A 53 -11.88 2.27 1.61
CA SER A 53 -12.43 3.30 0.71
C SER A 53 -13.23 2.65 -0.41
N ASP A 54 -14.38 3.21 -0.76
CA ASP A 54 -15.20 2.68 -1.86
C ASP A 54 -14.65 3.05 -3.24
N ASN A 55 -13.93 4.18 -3.34
CA ASN A 55 -13.45 4.74 -4.63
C ASN A 55 -11.95 5.07 -4.62
N PHE A 56 -11.12 4.24 -3.97
CA PHE A 56 -9.68 4.45 -3.98
C PHE A 56 -9.05 3.79 -5.21
N ILE A 57 -8.36 4.59 -6.02
CA ILE A 57 -7.56 4.11 -7.15
C ILE A 57 -6.09 4.15 -6.72
N PRO A 58 -5.45 2.99 -6.50
CA PRO A 58 -4.04 2.96 -6.11
C PRO A 58 -3.11 3.48 -7.23
N PRO A 59 -1.89 3.93 -6.90
CA PRO A 59 -0.92 4.29 -7.91
C PRO A 59 -0.54 3.05 -8.74
N PHE A 60 -0.39 3.25 -10.05
CA PHE A 60 -0.07 2.20 -11.02
C PHE A 60 -1.06 1.04 -11.03
N PHE A 61 -2.36 1.29 -10.77
CA PHE A 61 -3.40 0.25 -10.74
C PHE A 61 -3.51 -0.54 -12.05
N GLU A 62 -3.14 0.09 -13.17
CA GLU A 62 -3.13 -0.49 -14.51
C GLU A 62 -1.91 -1.41 -14.77
N ILE A 63 -0.87 -1.31 -13.93
CA ILE A 63 0.38 -2.10 -14.04
C ILE A 63 0.47 -3.14 -12.93
N LEU A 64 0.14 -2.74 -11.69
CA LEU A 64 0.28 -3.55 -10.49
C LEU A 64 -1.05 -4.21 -10.12
N ASN A 65 -1.03 -5.53 -9.92
CA ASN A 65 -2.18 -6.23 -9.36
C ASN A 65 -2.26 -6.01 -7.84
N TRP A 66 -2.90 -4.93 -7.41
CA TRP A 66 -3.05 -4.57 -6.00
C TRP A 66 -3.77 -5.62 -5.16
N GLU A 67 -4.77 -6.30 -5.69
CA GLU A 67 -5.50 -7.37 -4.98
C GLU A 67 -4.60 -8.56 -4.61
N SER A 68 -3.45 -8.68 -5.27
CA SER A 68 -2.48 -9.73 -4.96
C SER A 68 -1.66 -9.45 -3.69
N PHE A 69 -1.58 -8.20 -3.22
CA PHE A 69 -0.72 -7.77 -2.11
C PHE A 69 -1.33 -6.75 -1.15
N ALA A 70 -2.57 -6.31 -1.37
CA ALA A 70 -3.31 -5.41 -0.50
C ALA A 70 -4.71 -5.99 -0.20
N VAL A 71 -5.32 -5.51 0.88
CA VAL A 71 -6.69 -5.86 1.28
C VAL A 71 -7.57 -4.64 1.05
N PHE A 72 -8.62 -4.79 0.25
CA PHE A 72 -9.62 -3.75 0.04
C PHE A 72 -10.84 -4.02 0.92
N VAL A 73 -11.32 -2.99 1.60
CA VAL A 73 -12.48 -3.03 2.50
C VAL A 73 -13.37 -1.83 2.18
N THR A 74 -14.66 -2.05 2.00
CA THR A 74 -15.62 -0.97 1.80
C THR A 74 -15.84 -0.18 3.10
N GLU A 75 -16.32 1.05 3.00
CA GLU A 75 -16.59 1.87 4.20
C GLU A 75 -17.67 1.22 5.09
N GLU A 76 -18.62 0.49 4.49
CA GLU A 76 -19.68 -0.25 5.21
C GLU A 76 -19.13 -1.42 6.05
N GLU A 77 -18.05 -2.07 5.62
CA GLU A 77 -17.47 -3.24 6.29
C GLU A 77 -16.52 -2.89 7.44
N ILE A 78 -16.34 -1.60 7.76
CA ILE A 78 -15.52 -1.15 8.90
C ILE A 78 -15.87 -1.86 10.22
N PRO A 79 -17.15 -2.06 10.59
CA PRO A 79 -17.51 -2.80 11.81
C PRO A 79 -17.02 -4.26 11.79
N ASN A 80 -16.86 -4.85 10.61
CA ASN A 80 -16.43 -6.23 10.39
C ASN A 80 -14.92 -6.36 10.10
N LEU A 81 -14.18 -5.24 10.02
CA LEU A 81 -12.76 -5.19 9.66
C LEU A 81 -11.90 -6.20 10.42
N ARG A 82 -12.14 -6.34 11.73
CA ARG A 82 -11.40 -7.31 12.56
C ARG A 82 -11.56 -8.74 12.05
N ASN A 83 -12.79 -9.14 11.70
CA ASN A 83 -13.06 -10.50 11.26
C ASN A 83 -12.48 -10.73 9.85
N ILE A 84 -12.59 -9.73 8.97
CA ILE A 84 -11.95 -9.77 7.64
C ILE A 84 -10.45 -10.04 7.79
N LEU A 85 -9.74 -9.26 8.59
CA LEU A 85 -8.29 -9.41 8.74
C LEU A 85 -7.89 -10.72 9.45
N LEU A 86 -8.70 -11.21 10.38
CA LEU A 86 -8.49 -12.52 11.03
C LEU A 86 -8.85 -13.71 10.14
N SER A 87 -9.69 -13.52 9.11
CA SER A 87 -10.06 -14.58 8.16
C SER A 87 -8.94 -14.91 7.16
N ILE A 88 -7.96 -14.01 7.01
CA ILE A 88 -6.82 -14.19 6.11
C ILE A 88 -5.89 -15.26 6.71
N SER A 89 -5.69 -16.35 5.97
CA SER A 89 -4.80 -17.42 6.39
C SER A 89 -3.34 -16.97 6.46
N GLU A 90 -2.53 -17.65 7.28
CA GLU A 90 -1.10 -17.34 7.38
C GLU A 90 -0.39 -17.52 6.04
N GLU A 91 -0.76 -18.55 5.27
CA GLU A 91 -0.23 -18.79 3.93
C GLU A 91 -0.50 -17.61 2.98
N ARG A 92 -1.75 -17.13 2.95
CA ARG A 92 -2.13 -15.98 2.14
C ARG A 92 -1.41 -14.71 2.60
N TYR A 93 -1.28 -14.51 3.91
CA TYR A 93 -0.49 -13.41 4.48
C TYR A 93 0.96 -13.44 3.99
N LEU A 94 1.64 -14.59 4.07
CA LEU A 94 3.03 -14.73 3.64
C LEU A 94 3.19 -14.48 2.14
N GLU A 95 2.23 -14.92 1.32
CA GLU A 95 2.20 -14.64 -0.12
C GLU A 95 2.08 -13.14 -0.40
N MET A 96 1.14 -12.45 0.26
CA MET A 96 0.96 -11.00 0.14
C MET A 96 2.21 -10.25 0.60
N HIS A 97 2.78 -10.60 1.75
CA HIS A 97 4.01 -9.99 2.28
C HIS A 97 5.19 -10.13 1.29
N LYS A 98 5.37 -11.32 0.69
CA LYS A 98 6.40 -11.53 -0.35
C LYS A 98 6.17 -10.64 -1.58
N ARG A 99 4.92 -10.39 -1.95
CA ARG A 99 4.58 -9.51 -3.07
C ARG A 99 4.78 -8.03 -2.73
N VAL A 100 4.40 -7.58 -1.53
CA VAL A 100 4.69 -6.21 -1.05
C VAL A 100 6.18 -5.93 -1.15
N LYS A 101 7.02 -6.86 -0.68
CA LYS A 101 8.49 -6.74 -0.75
C LYS A 101 9.02 -6.60 -2.19
N LYS A 102 8.41 -7.29 -3.16
CA LYS A 102 8.76 -7.12 -4.58
C LYS A 102 8.32 -5.76 -5.10
N VAL A 103 7.06 -5.41 -4.87
CA VAL A 103 6.45 -4.15 -5.32
C VAL A 103 7.18 -2.93 -4.76
N GLN A 104 7.79 -3.05 -3.59
CA GLN A 104 8.62 -2.01 -2.98
C GLN A 104 9.68 -1.44 -3.94
N GLU A 105 10.23 -2.24 -4.87
CA GLU A 105 11.27 -1.80 -5.81
C GLU A 105 10.81 -0.72 -6.81
N HIS A 106 9.48 -0.58 -6.98
CA HIS A 106 8.85 0.33 -7.94
C HIS A 106 8.56 1.74 -7.39
N PHE A 107 8.70 1.94 -6.08
CA PHE A 107 8.38 3.19 -5.40
C PHE A 107 9.57 4.12 -5.04
N PRO A 108 10.86 3.72 -5.09
CA PRO A 108 11.97 4.64 -4.91
C PRO A 108 12.10 5.60 -6.09
N TRP A 109 12.39 6.86 -5.78
CA TRP A 109 12.79 7.85 -6.77
C TRP A 109 14.32 8.01 -6.73
N HIS A 110 14.99 7.72 -7.84
CA HIS A 110 16.44 7.92 -7.98
C HIS A 110 16.74 9.23 -8.72
N ALA A 111 17.90 9.84 -8.43
CA ALA A 111 18.35 11.04 -9.15
C ALA A 111 18.69 10.72 -10.62
N GLU A 112 19.26 9.55 -10.86
CA GLU A 112 19.44 8.95 -12.18
C GLU A 112 18.46 7.78 -12.31
N PRO A 113 17.58 7.74 -13.32
CA PRO A 113 16.59 6.67 -13.48
C PRO A 113 17.22 5.28 -13.48
N VAL A 114 16.74 4.42 -12.59
CA VAL A 114 17.11 3.00 -12.51
C VAL A 114 15.96 2.17 -13.03
N LYS A 115 16.25 1.06 -13.73
CA LYS A 115 15.24 0.18 -14.29
C LYS A 115 14.15 -0.15 -13.26
N ASP A 116 12.89 -0.03 -13.69
CA ASP A 116 11.67 -0.36 -12.94
C ASP A 116 11.43 0.51 -11.69
N ASP A 117 12.16 1.63 -11.52
CA ASP A 117 11.94 2.60 -10.46
C ASP A 117 10.70 3.47 -10.67
N LEU A 118 10.41 4.37 -9.72
CA LEU A 118 9.22 5.21 -9.76
C LEU A 118 9.13 6.06 -11.04
N SER A 119 10.27 6.53 -11.56
CA SER A 119 10.31 7.32 -12.79
C SER A 119 9.92 6.49 -14.02
N HIS A 120 10.42 5.26 -14.12
CA HIS A 120 10.04 4.33 -15.19
C HIS A 120 8.58 3.90 -15.08
N MET A 121 8.10 3.62 -13.86
CA MET A 121 6.70 3.26 -13.61
C MET A 121 5.74 4.36 -14.04
N LEU A 122 6.07 5.62 -13.75
CA LEU A 122 5.30 6.79 -14.21
C LEU A 122 5.29 6.91 -15.73
N LEU A 123 6.45 6.80 -16.38
CA LEU A 123 6.53 6.86 -17.84
C LEU A 123 5.75 5.72 -18.50
N HIS A 124 5.86 4.51 -17.96
CA HIS A 124 5.13 3.34 -18.44
C HIS A 124 3.61 3.52 -18.26
N SER A 125 3.16 4.02 -17.11
CA SER A 125 1.76 4.36 -16.83
C SER A 125 1.23 5.37 -17.83
N ILE A 126 1.92 6.49 -18.06
CA ILE A 126 1.50 7.52 -19.01
C ILE A 126 1.42 6.95 -20.43
N TRP A 127 2.43 6.17 -20.83
CA TRP A 127 2.46 5.52 -22.15
C TRP A 127 1.29 4.55 -22.33
N TYR A 128 1.05 3.68 -21.35
CA TYR A 128 -0.05 2.72 -21.34
C TYR A 128 -1.40 3.44 -21.47
N ASN A 129 -1.62 4.46 -20.66
CA ASN A 129 -2.86 5.23 -20.69
C ASN A 129 -3.08 5.95 -22.02
N ARG A 130 -2.03 6.52 -22.62
CA ARG A 130 -2.13 7.21 -23.91
C ARG A 130 -2.45 6.27 -25.06
N LEU A 131 -1.88 5.07 -25.09
CA LEU A 131 -2.09 4.14 -26.20
C LEU A 131 -3.44 3.42 -26.13
N PHE A 132 -3.84 3.00 -24.93
CA PHE A 132 -4.97 2.08 -24.77
C PHE A 132 -6.25 2.74 -24.28
N HIS A 133 -6.20 3.97 -23.74
CA HIS A 133 -7.40 4.69 -23.26
C HIS A 133 -7.81 5.90 -24.10
N ILE A 134 -6.96 6.43 -25.00
CA ILE A 134 -7.33 7.55 -25.89
C ILE A 134 -8.08 7.05 -27.15
N SER A 135 -8.09 5.75 -27.42
CA SER A 135 -8.71 5.16 -28.61
C SER A 135 -10.15 4.67 -28.43
N GLN A 136 -10.80 4.91 -27.28
CA GLN A 136 -12.18 4.46 -26.98
C GLN A 136 -13.18 5.59 -26.62
N THR A 137 -12.88 6.84 -26.97
CA THR A 137 -13.81 7.99 -26.94
C THR A 137 -13.89 8.62 -28.30
#